data_AF-A0A368GA76-F1
#
_entry.id   AF-A0A368GA76-F1
#
_cell.length_a   1.000
_cell.length_b   1.000
_cell.length_c   1.000
_cell.angle_alpha   90.00
_cell.angle_beta   90.00
_cell.angle_gamma   90.00
#
_symmetry.space_group_name_H-M   'P 1'
#
loop_
_entity.id
_entity.type
_entity.pdbx_description
1 polymer ?
#
loop_
_entity_poly.entity_id
_entity_poly.type
_entity_poly.pdbx_seq_one_letter_code
_entity_poly.pdbx_strand_id
1 'polypeptide(L)'
;MNIAALKGILLAVMAITTIIFGLIPMKLMKVLSGKTGKFEKRASFIVSMLSCFAGGVFLGVCFLDLLPDALESFDSWKTAAHFHSHYPIVPLTFMIGFFVVNIFEEIVGKFCGHEDERDTRKKHAATFVSTTPDAENVCVETESVNSNVAIVKSLTFVLALMFHASLEGFAFGVQQSTMSVASLFAGIIVHKAVVSFSVGMRLAEAHPHRPWVVVGLIVLVALVTPLGGSIGIILENSQMDLVTKDLVTCILVSLALGTFIYITFYEVSDTSSLLTNTVL
;
A
#
# COMPACT_ATOMS: atom_id res chain seq x y z
N MET A 1 -0.78 32.57 7.48
CA MET A 1 -0.20 31.76 6.40
C MET A 1 -1.32 31.42 5.43
N ASN A 2 -1.09 31.52 4.11
CA ASN A 2 -2.09 31.12 3.10
C ASN A 2 -2.35 29.61 3.22
N ILE A 3 -3.61 29.17 3.17
CA ILE A 3 -3.97 27.75 3.27
C ILE A 3 -3.30 26.90 2.18
N ALA A 4 -3.16 27.43 0.96
CA ALA A 4 -2.45 26.74 -0.12
C ALA A 4 -0.96 26.54 0.21
N ALA A 5 -0.33 27.54 0.85
CA ALA A 5 1.06 27.42 1.31
C ALA A 5 1.19 26.41 2.46
N LEU A 6 0.21 26.39 3.39
CA LEU A 6 0.15 25.38 4.44
C LEU A 6 0.08 23.97 3.85
N LYS A 7 -0.85 23.72 2.92
CA LYS A 7 -0.98 22.42 2.24
C LYS A 7 0.31 22.02 1.53
N GLY A 8 0.96 22.94 0.84
CA GLY A 8 2.25 22.70 0.20
C GLY A 8 3.33 22.24 1.19
N ILE A 9 3.43 22.89 2.36
CA ILE A 9 4.35 22.48 3.43
C ILE A 9 3.97 21.09 3.97
N LEU A 10 2.70 20.83 4.23
CA LEU A 10 2.23 19.55 4.74
C LEU A 10 2.47 18.40 3.76
N LEU A 11 2.25 18.61 2.45
CA LEU A 11 2.59 17.64 1.40
C LEU A 11 4.10 17.36 1.34
N ALA A 12 4.94 18.38 1.49
CA ALA A 12 6.38 18.19 1.58
C ALA A 12 6.77 17.37 2.83
N VAL A 13 6.15 17.65 3.98
CA VAL A 13 6.35 16.86 5.21
C VAL A 13 5.92 15.39 5.00
N MET A 14 4.77 15.14 4.38
CA MET A 14 4.31 13.79 4.04
C MET A 14 5.33 13.05 3.15
N ALA A 15 5.89 13.72 2.13
CA ALA A 15 6.90 13.13 1.26
C ALA A 15 8.20 12.82 2.01
N ILE A 16 8.67 13.75 2.84
CA ILE A 16 9.87 13.57 3.67
C ILE A 16 9.68 12.42 4.65
N THR A 17 8.53 12.33 5.33
CA THR A 17 8.19 11.21 6.21
C THR A 17 8.21 9.89 5.45
N THR A 18 7.67 9.86 4.23
CA THR A 18 7.67 8.65 3.38
C THR A 18 9.10 8.19 3.08
N ILE A 19 9.98 9.11 2.71
CA ILE A 19 11.39 8.82 2.42
C ILE A 19 12.13 8.37 3.68
N ILE A 20 11.99 9.09 4.79
CA ILE A 20 12.69 8.76 6.04
C ILE A 20 12.27 7.38 6.52
N PHE A 21 10.97 7.15 6.72
CA PHE A 21 10.48 5.88 7.25
C PHE A 21 10.65 4.72 6.28
N GLY A 22 10.53 4.95 4.97
CA GLY A 22 10.79 3.93 3.95
C GLY A 22 12.25 3.50 3.84
N LEU A 23 13.21 4.37 4.12
CA LEU A 23 14.63 4.03 4.04
C LEU A 23 15.20 3.43 5.34
N ILE A 24 14.51 3.58 6.48
CA ILE A 24 14.91 2.97 7.77
C ILE A 24 15.11 1.44 7.64
N PRO A 25 14.16 0.66 7.07
CA PRO A 25 14.29 -0.78 6.92
C PRO A 25 15.53 -1.23 6.14
N MET A 26 16.00 -0.47 5.14
CA MET A 26 17.22 -0.84 4.41
C MET A 26 18.46 -0.86 5.31
N LYS A 27 18.56 0.10 6.24
CA LYS A 27 19.66 0.11 7.22
C LYS A 27 19.48 -1.03 8.23
N LEU A 28 18.24 -1.26 8.68
CA LEU A 28 17.91 -2.36 9.56
C LEU A 28 18.35 -3.70 8.95
N MET A 29 17.94 -4.00 7.72
CA MET A 29 18.28 -5.24 7.02
C MET A 29 19.80 -5.41 6.81
N LYS A 30 20.52 -4.35 6.44
CA LYS A 30 22.00 -4.41 6.32
C LYS A 30 22.70 -4.72 7.64
N VAL A 31 22.22 -4.15 8.75
CA VAL A 31 22.75 -4.44 10.09
C VAL A 31 22.43 -5.87 10.52
N LEU A 32 21.28 -6.40 10.07
CA LEU A 32 20.82 -7.75 10.38
C LEU A 32 21.58 -8.83 9.59
N SER A 33 21.84 -8.63 8.30
CA SER A 33 22.53 -9.60 7.43
C SER A 33 24.04 -9.76 7.72
N GLY A 34 24.65 -8.84 8.46
CA GLY A 34 26.10 -8.87 8.75
C GLY A 34 26.55 -9.78 9.89
N LYS A 35 25.65 -10.53 10.55
CA LYS A 35 25.95 -11.31 11.77
C LYS A 35 25.35 -12.72 11.71
N THR A 36 26.21 -13.73 11.67
CA THR A 36 25.81 -15.15 11.52
C THR A 36 25.40 -15.80 12.86
N GLY A 37 24.39 -16.68 12.86
CA GLY A 37 24.01 -17.55 13.99
C GLY A 37 22.68 -17.21 14.68
N LYS A 38 22.63 -17.27 16.03
CA LYS A 38 21.42 -16.99 16.86
C LYS A 38 20.74 -15.65 16.54
N PHE A 39 21.48 -14.71 15.94
CA PHE A 39 21.01 -13.38 15.57
C PHE A 39 20.07 -13.38 14.37
N GLU A 40 20.25 -14.29 13.41
CA GLU A 40 19.37 -14.43 12.23
C GLU A 40 17.97 -14.90 12.64
N LYS A 41 17.89 -15.87 13.56
CA LYS A 41 16.61 -16.30 14.16
C LYS A 41 15.91 -15.17 14.90
N ARG A 42 16.66 -14.32 15.62
CA ARG A 42 16.11 -13.13 16.28
C ARG A 42 15.65 -12.07 15.27
N ALA A 43 16.39 -11.88 14.17
CA ALA A 43 16.05 -10.96 13.10
C ALA A 43 14.72 -11.34 12.43
N SER A 44 14.59 -12.61 12.03
CA SER A 44 13.36 -13.16 11.46
C SER A 44 12.16 -13.01 12.41
N PHE A 45 12.36 -13.28 13.71
CA PHE A 45 11.33 -13.06 14.73
C PHE A 45 10.91 -11.59 14.84
N ILE A 46 11.86 -10.66 14.83
CA ILE A 46 11.57 -9.21 14.87
C ILE A 46 10.80 -8.78 13.62
N VAL A 47 11.21 -9.23 12.43
CA VAL A 47 10.51 -8.94 11.17
C VAL A 47 9.08 -9.48 11.20
N SER A 48 8.87 -10.69 11.71
CA SER A 48 7.53 -11.28 11.88
C SER A 48 6.64 -10.44 12.83
N MET A 49 7.18 -10.01 13.97
CA MET A 49 6.48 -9.13 14.91
C MET A 49 6.15 -7.77 14.30
N LEU A 50 7.09 -7.16 13.58
CA LEU A 50 6.86 -5.89 12.89
C LEU A 50 5.81 -6.03 11.78
N SER A 51 5.79 -7.15 11.07
CA SER A 51 4.78 -7.44 10.04
C SER A 51 3.39 -7.60 10.64
N CYS A 52 3.28 -8.33 11.77
CA CYS A 52 2.01 -8.48 12.50
C CYS A 52 1.51 -7.15 13.07
N PHE A 53 2.42 -6.37 13.67
CA PHE A 53 2.13 -5.03 14.16
C PHE A 53 1.65 -4.11 13.03
N ALA A 54 2.34 -4.11 11.89
CA ALA A 54 1.94 -3.34 10.72
C ALA A 54 0.54 -3.70 10.22
N GLY A 55 0.21 -4.99 10.15
CA GLY A 55 -1.13 -5.45 9.78
C GLY A 55 -2.22 -4.92 10.75
N GLY A 56 -1.94 -4.94 12.06
CA GLY A 56 -2.85 -4.37 13.07
C GLY A 56 -3.01 -2.86 12.93
N VAL A 57 -1.93 -2.11 12.68
CA VAL A 57 -2.00 -0.66 12.45
C VAL A 57 -2.77 -0.34 11.16
N PHE A 58 -2.53 -1.07 10.07
CA PHE A 58 -3.27 -0.86 8.82
C PHE A 58 -4.76 -1.12 8.99
N LEU A 59 -5.13 -2.20 9.70
CA LEU A 59 -6.53 -2.48 10.01
C LEU A 59 -7.16 -1.38 10.88
N GLY A 60 -6.40 -0.87 11.86
CA GLY A 60 -6.80 0.26 12.69
C GLY A 60 -7.05 1.52 11.85
N VAL A 61 -6.15 1.86 10.93
CA VAL A 61 -6.31 3.00 10.01
C VAL A 61 -7.52 2.80 9.10
N CYS A 62 -7.75 1.60 8.58
CA CYS A 62 -8.94 1.32 7.77
C CYS A 62 -10.24 1.64 8.52
N PHE A 63 -10.39 1.13 9.75
CA PHE A 63 -11.67 1.19 10.47
C PHE A 63 -11.84 2.41 11.37
N LEU A 64 -10.75 3.03 11.84
CA LEU A 64 -10.80 4.12 12.81
C LEU A 64 -10.44 5.48 12.22
N ASP A 65 -9.81 5.52 11.04
CA ASP A 65 -9.40 6.75 10.36
C ASP A 65 -10.21 6.90 9.05
N LEU A 66 -9.94 6.03 8.08
CA LEU A 66 -10.50 6.17 6.72
C LEU A 66 -12.00 5.90 6.62
N LEU A 67 -12.53 4.89 7.33
CA LEU A 67 -13.96 4.57 7.28
C LEU A 67 -14.83 5.66 7.96
N PRO A 68 -14.53 6.14 9.18
CA PRO A 68 -15.26 7.25 9.78
C PRO A 68 -15.21 8.51 8.91
N ASP A 69 -14.04 8.86 8.37
CA ASP A 69 -13.88 10.03 7.49
C ASP A 69 -14.74 9.94 6.23
N ALA A 70 -14.83 8.75 5.61
CA ALA A 70 -15.69 8.52 4.46
C ALA A 70 -17.18 8.67 4.82
N LEU A 71 -17.60 8.17 5.98
CA LEU A 71 -18.97 8.28 6.46
C LEU A 71 -19.35 9.72 6.82
N GLU A 72 -18.47 10.46 7.49
CA GLU A 72 -18.71 11.87 7.84
C GLU A 72 -18.80 12.76 6.59
N SER A 73 -17.92 12.52 5.61
CA SER A 73 -17.97 13.20 4.30
C SER A 73 -19.29 12.90 3.57
N PHE A 74 -19.75 11.65 3.63
CA PHE A 74 -21.01 11.24 3.03
C PHE A 74 -22.23 11.88 3.70
N ASP A 75 -22.27 11.93 5.04
CA ASP A 75 -23.38 12.52 5.79
C ASP A 75 -23.46 14.04 5.57
N SER A 76 -22.31 14.71 5.48
CA SER A 76 -22.21 16.13 5.14
C SER A 76 -22.78 16.39 3.73
N TRP A 77 -22.34 15.61 2.74
CA TRP A 77 -22.86 15.69 1.38
C TRP A 77 -24.37 15.40 1.30
N LYS A 78 -24.82 14.33 1.97
CA LYS A 78 -26.22 13.88 1.96
C LYS A 78 -27.16 14.94 2.51
N THR A 79 -26.75 15.61 3.59
CA THR A 79 -27.50 16.72 4.22
C THR A 79 -27.57 17.92 3.29
N ALA A 80 -26.44 18.30 2.67
CA ALA A 80 -26.37 19.45 1.77
C ALA A 80 -27.10 19.22 0.43
N ALA A 81 -27.13 17.99 -0.08
CA ALA A 81 -27.79 17.63 -1.33
C ALA A 81 -29.28 17.28 -1.17
N HIS A 82 -29.84 17.34 0.05
CA HIS A 82 -31.20 16.87 0.37
C HIS A 82 -31.49 15.45 -0.14
N PHE A 83 -30.48 14.56 -0.09
CA PHE A 83 -30.57 13.22 -0.65
C PHE A 83 -31.12 12.23 0.37
N HIS A 84 -32.40 11.89 0.26
CA HIS A 84 -33.06 10.93 1.15
C HIS A 84 -32.94 9.49 0.63
N SER A 85 -31.76 8.88 0.81
CA SER A 85 -31.55 7.46 0.53
C SER A 85 -30.95 6.72 1.72
N HIS A 86 -31.44 5.50 1.95
CA HIS A 86 -30.89 4.53 2.90
C HIS A 86 -29.82 3.63 2.27
N TYR A 87 -29.49 3.84 0.99
CA TYR A 87 -28.54 2.99 0.27
C TYR A 87 -27.09 3.22 0.77
N PRO A 88 -26.32 2.16 1.06
CA PRO A 88 -24.96 2.26 1.60
C PRO A 88 -23.91 2.63 0.52
N ILE A 89 -23.88 3.91 0.12
CA ILE A 89 -22.98 4.41 -0.94
C ILE A 89 -21.50 4.27 -0.55
N VAL A 90 -21.15 4.54 0.71
CA VAL A 90 -19.77 4.41 1.20
C VAL A 90 -19.28 2.96 1.09
N PRO A 91 -19.97 1.94 1.65
CA PRO A 91 -19.61 0.54 1.42
C PRO A 91 -19.56 0.10 -0.05
N LEU A 92 -20.47 0.59 -0.91
CA LEU A 92 -20.42 0.29 -2.34
C LEU A 92 -19.12 0.82 -2.96
N THR A 93 -18.80 2.08 -2.71
CA THR A 93 -17.62 2.75 -3.27
C THR A 93 -16.33 2.14 -2.72
N PHE A 94 -16.34 1.76 -1.44
CA PHE A 94 -15.30 0.94 -0.82
C PHE A 94 -15.04 -0.37 -1.57
N MET A 95 -16.09 -1.13 -1.88
CA MET A 95 -15.94 -2.39 -2.64
C MET A 95 -15.41 -2.15 -4.06
N ILE A 96 -15.83 -1.06 -4.71
CA ILE A 96 -15.28 -0.67 -6.01
C ILE A 96 -13.77 -0.41 -5.88
N GLY A 97 -13.32 0.33 -4.85
CA GLY A 97 -11.91 0.58 -4.61
C GLY A 97 -11.08 -0.69 -4.42
N PHE A 98 -11.63 -1.67 -3.68
CA PHE A 98 -11.01 -2.99 -3.52
C PHE A 98 -10.85 -3.73 -4.87
N PHE A 99 -11.92 -3.79 -5.68
CA PHE A 99 -11.87 -4.48 -6.97
C PHE A 99 -11.00 -3.77 -8.00
N VAL A 100 -10.87 -2.45 -7.95
CA VAL A 100 -9.99 -1.70 -8.86
C VAL A 100 -8.54 -2.15 -8.71
N VAL A 101 -8.04 -2.31 -7.48
CA VAL A 101 -6.67 -2.82 -7.28
C VAL A 101 -6.54 -4.26 -7.73
N ASN A 102 -7.52 -5.11 -7.41
CA ASN A 102 -7.54 -6.51 -7.84
C ASN A 102 -7.48 -6.67 -9.38
N ILE A 103 -8.28 -5.86 -10.11
CA ILE A 103 -8.26 -5.86 -11.58
C ILE A 103 -6.92 -5.33 -12.08
N PHE A 104 -6.38 -4.28 -11.45
CA PHE A 104 -5.10 -3.72 -11.82
C PHE A 104 -3.96 -4.73 -11.67
N GLU A 105 -3.93 -5.46 -10.56
CA GLU A 105 -2.97 -6.55 -10.32
C GLU A 105 -3.10 -7.67 -11.37
N GLU A 106 -4.31 -8.14 -11.66
CA GLU A 106 -4.54 -9.17 -12.68
C GLU A 106 -4.07 -8.70 -14.07
N ILE A 107 -4.26 -7.43 -14.39
CA ILE A 107 -3.79 -6.82 -15.64
C ILE A 107 -2.26 -6.82 -15.70
N VAL A 108 -1.58 -6.32 -14.65
CA VAL A 108 -0.12 -6.27 -14.59
C VAL A 108 0.47 -7.68 -14.65
N GLY A 109 -0.10 -8.64 -13.92
CA GLY A 109 0.32 -10.05 -13.93
C GLY A 109 0.24 -10.67 -15.33
N LYS A 110 -0.83 -10.42 -16.08
CA LYS A 110 -0.98 -10.87 -17.47
C LYS A 110 0.04 -10.24 -18.40
N PHE A 111 0.24 -8.92 -18.33
CA PHE A 111 1.18 -8.21 -19.18
C PHE A 111 2.65 -8.56 -18.89
N CYS A 112 2.97 -8.93 -17.65
CA CYS A 112 4.30 -9.39 -17.25
C CYS A 112 4.56 -10.90 -17.47
N GLY A 113 3.66 -11.61 -18.17
CA GLY A 113 3.91 -12.98 -18.64
C GLY A 113 3.60 -14.09 -17.62
N HIS A 114 2.58 -13.93 -16.79
CA HIS A 114 2.11 -15.00 -15.91
C HIS A 114 1.16 -15.96 -16.67
N GLU A 115 1.69 -16.72 -17.62
CA GLU A 115 0.97 -17.85 -18.26
C GLU A 115 1.32 -19.22 -17.67
N ASP A 116 2.03 -19.34 -16.54
CA ASP A 116 2.45 -20.68 -16.08
C ASP A 116 2.58 -20.92 -14.56
N GLU A 117 1.67 -20.36 -13.74
CA GLU A 117 1.60 -20.70 -12.30
C GLU A 117 0.23 -21.23 -11.84
N ARG A 118 -0.65 -21.58 -12.80
CA ARG A 118 -1.88 -22.33 -12.48
C ARG A 118 -1.70 -23.85 -12.42
N ASP A 119 -0.54 -24.38 -12.82
CA ASP A 119 -0.30 -25.82 -12.86
C ASP A 119 0.41 -26.38 -11.60
N THR A 120 1.04 -25.53 -10.78
CA THR A 120 1.60 -25.92 -9.46
C THR A 120 0.53 -26.08 -8.38
N ARG A 121 -0.62 -25.40 -8.51
CA ARG A 121 -1.74 -25.53 -7.56
C ARG A 121 -2.40 -26.92 -7.57
N LYS A 122 -2.25 -27.70 -8.66
CA LYS A 122 -2.78 -29.08 -8.74
C LYS A 122 -1.82 -30.15 -8.19
N LYS A 123 -0.51 -29.87 -8.09
CA LYS A 123 0.46 -30.89 -7.66
C LYS A 123 0.48 -31.12 -6.14
N HIS A 124 0.17 -30.11 -5.33
CA HIS A 124 0.09 -30.29 -3.86
C HIS A 124 -1.12 -31.12 -3.38
N ALA A 125 -2.14 -31.35 -4.22
CA ALA A 125 -3.22 -32.28 -3.90
C ALA A 125 -2.92 -33.74 -4.28
N ALA A 126 -1.87 -33.98 -5.08
CA ALA A 126 -1.53 -35.31 -5.59
C ALA A 126 -0.30 -35.95 -4.90
N THR A 127 0.44 -35.23 -4.06
CA THR A 127 1.65 -35.73 -3.39
C THR A 127 1.37 -36.28 -1.98
N PHE A 128 0.37 -37.16 -1.83
CA PHE A 128 0.28 -38.04 -0.66
C PHE A 128 0.68 -39.49 -0.98
N VAL A 129 1.01 -39.80 -2.24
CA VAL A 129 1.45 -41.15 -2.63
C VAL A 129 2.58 -41.06 -3.66
N SER A 130 3.83 -41.09 -3.21
CA SER A 130 4.89 -41.94 -3.78
C SER A 130 6.24 -41.63 -3.14
N THR A 131 6.75 -42.64 -2.44
CA THR A 131 8.12 -42.82 -1.99
C THR A 131 9.04 -43.09 -3.18
N THR A 132 10.17 -42.39 -3.31
CA THR A 132 11.56 -42.90 -3.44
C THR A 132 12.53 -41.80 -3.89
N PRO A 133 13.82 -41.83 -3.47
CA PRO A 133 14.86 -40.87 -3.85
C PRO A 133 15.62 -41.31 -5.10
N ASP A 134 16.00 -40.36 -5.98
CA ASP A 134 17.25 -40.39 -6.77
C ASP A 134 17.40 -39.15 -7.65
N ALA A 135 18.64 -38.95 -8.13
CA ALA A 135 19.32 -37.68 -8.30
C ALA A 135 19.24 -37.00 -9.69
N GLU A 136 19.80 -35.78 -9.71
CA GLU A 136 20.56 -35.14 -10.81
C GLU A 136 19.83 -34.28 -11.88
N ASN A 137 20.34 -33.04 -11.98
CA ASN A 137 20.41 -32.14 -13.14
C ASN A 137 19.17 -31.36 -13.62
N VAL A 138 18.82 -30.27 -12.91
CA VAL A 138 18.31 -29.02 -13.55
C VAL A 138 18.78 -27.81 -12.71
N CYS A 139 20.02 -27.39 -12.90
CA CYS A 139 20.54 -26.13 -12.38
C CYS A 139 20.89 -25.29 -13.60
N VAL A 140 20.06 -24.29 -13.96
CA VAL A 140 20.42 -23.05 -14.70
C VAL A 140 19.19 -22.22 -15.10
N GLU A 141 17.95 -22.75 -15.12
CA GLU A 141 16.74 -21.94 -15.43
C GLU A 141 15.95 -21.42 -14.22
N THR A 142 16.26 -21.85 -13.00
CA THR A 142 15.47 -21.53 -11.80
C THR A 142 15.76 -20.14 -11.21
N GLU A 143 16.93 -19.54 -11.45
CA GLU A 143 17.27 -18.21 -10.89
C GLU A 143 16.60 -17.04 -11.64
N SER A 144 16.46 -17.15 -12.97
CA SER A 144 15.89 -16.07 -13.79
C SER A 144 14.37 -15.94 -13.61
N VAL A 145 13.67 -17.08 -13.49
CA VAL A 145 12.22 -17.14 -13.25
C VAL A 145 11.88 -16.58 -11.86
N ASN A 146 12.63 -16.96 -10.82
CA ASN A 146 12.35 -16.51 -9.45
C ASN A 146 12.59 -15.00 -9.24
N SER A 147 13.62 -14.43 -9.91
CA SER A 147 13.88 -12.99 -9.87
C SER A 147 12.79 -12.18 -10.58
N ASN A 148 12.23 -12.68 -11.69
CA ASN A 148 11.16 -11.98 -12.41
C ASN A 148 9.87 -11.96 -11.59
N VAL A 149 9.52 -13.07 -10.93
CA VAL A 149 8.35 -13.15 -10.04
C VAL A 149 8.47 -12.15 -8.87
N ALA A 150 9.64 -12.09 -8.21
CA ALA A 150 9.86 -11.13 -7.12
C ALA A 150 9.77 -9.66 -7.57
N ILE A 151 10.26 -9.36 -8.78
CA ILE A 151 10.15 -8.02 -9.38
C ILE A 151 8.70 -7.68 -9.71
N VAL A 152 7.96 -8.59 -10.34
CA VAL A 152 6.54 -8.36 -10.71
C VAL A 152 5.69 -8.14 -9.47
N LYS A 153 5.88 -8.93 -8.40
CA LYS A 153 5.22 -8.71 -7.11
C LYS A 153 5.54 -7.34 -6.52
N SER A 154 6.83 -6.99 -6.46
CA SER A 154 7.26 -5.67 -5.95
C SER A 154 6.70 -4.50 -6.78
N LEU A 155 6.63 -4.66 -8.10
CA LEU A 155 6.05 -3.66 -8.99
C LEU A 155 4.54 -3.52 -8.80
N THR A 156 3.82 -4.64 -8.74
CA THR A 156 2.36 -4.66 -8.53
C THR A 156 2.00 -4.02 -7.21
N PHE A 157 2.69 -4.40 -6.13
CA PHE A 157 2.58 -3.77 -4.82
C PHE A 157 2.80 -2.25 -4.85
N VAL A 158 3.91 -1.81 -5.45
CA VAL A 158 4.25 -0.39 -5.52
C VAL A 158 3.21 0.38 -6.35
N LEU A 159 2.73 -0.18 -7.45
CA LEU A 159 1.71 0.46 -8.27
C LEU A 159 0.36 0.56 -7.54
N ALA A 160 -0.05 -0.48 -6.83
CA ALA A 160 -1.25 -0.45 -5.98
C ALA A 160 -1.16 0.66 -4.93
N LEU A 161 0.00 0.78 -4.27
CA LEU A 161 0.28 1.84 -3.30
C LEU A 161 0.33 3.24 -3.93
N MET A 162 0.86 3.37 -5.14
CA MET A 162 0.84 4.64 -5.88
C MET A 162 -0.61 5.05 -6.16
N PHE A 163 -1.46 4.11 -6.60
CA PHE A 163 -2.88 4.41 -6.81
C PHE A 163 -3.54 4.88 -5.51
N HIS A 164 -3.38 4.15 -4.41
CA HIS A 164 -3.90 4.55 -3.09
C HIS A 164 -3.42 5.95 -2.67
N ALA A 165 -2.10 6.18 -2.69
CA ALA A 165 -1.49 7.44 -2.28
C ALA A 165 -1.90 8.64 -3.14
N SER A 166 -2.30 8.39 -4.40
CA SER A 166 -2.81 9.44 -5.30
C SER A 166 -4.22 9.90 -4.89
N LEU A 167 -5.10 8.97 -4.50
CA LEU A 167 -6.46 9.25 -4.03
C LEU A 167 -6.42 10.02 -2.70
N GLU A 168 -5.61 9.55 -1.76
CA GLU A 168 -5.38 10.19 -0.46
C GLU A 168 -4.81 11.61 -0.62
N GLY A 169 -3.76 11.76 -1.44
CA GLY A 169 -3.15 13.07 -1.72
C GLY A 169 -4.16 14.04 -2.32
N PHE A 170 -4.95 13.59 -3.30
CA PHE A 170 -6.00 14.42 -3.90
C PHE A 170 -7.05 14.84 -2.86
N ALA A 171 -7.59 13.90 -2.08
CA ALA A 171 -8.59 14.18 -1.06
C ALA A 171 -8.09 15.21 -0.03
N PHE A 172 -6.80 15.12 0.33
CA PHE A 172 -6.12 16.13 1.15
C PHE A 172 -6.04 17.51 0.47
N GLY A 173 -5.69 17.53 -0.83
CA GLY A 173 -5.54 18.77 -1.59
C GLY A 173 -6.84 19.58 -1.70
N VAL A 174 -8.00 18.93 -1.75
CA VAL A 174 -9.31 19.57 -1.93
C VAL A 174 -9.86 20.24 -0.65
N GLN A 175 -9.30 19.95 0.53
CA GLN A 175 -9.79 20.45 1.82
C GLN A 175 -9.72 21.97 1.98
N GLN A 176 -10.83 22.65 2.27
CA GLN A 176 -10.90 24.13 2.28
C GLN A 176 -10.67 24.78 3.65
N SER A 177 -10.87 24.02 4.73
CA SER A 177 -10.73 24.52 6.09
C SER A 177 -9.39 24.10 6.66
N THR A 178 -8.72 25.02 7.36
CA THR A 178 -7.51 24.71 8.13
C THR A 178 -7.75 23.58 9.13
N MET A 179 -8.97 23.48 9.68
CA MET A 179 -9.32 22.42 10.63
C MET A 179 -9.37 21.05 9.96
N SER A 180 -10.04 20.94 8.81
CA SER A 180 -10.11 19.70 8.01
C SER A 180 -8.74 19.31 7.47
N VAL A 181 -7.93 20.28 7.03
CA VAL A 181 -6.54 20.06 6.62
C VAL A 181 -5.72 19.49 7.79
N ALA A 182 -5.87 20.05 8.99
CA ALA A 182 -5.12 19.62 10.17
C ALA A 182 -5.55 18.24 10.68
N SER A 183 -6.86 17.95 10.73
CA SER A 183 -7.37 16.64 11.15
C SER A 183 -6.95 15.54 10.18
N LEU A 184 -7.17 15.76 8.89
CA LEU A 184 -6.80 14.80 7.84
C LEU A 184 -5.28 14.60 7.78
N PHE A 185 -4.48 15.67 7.95
CA PHE A 185 -3.02 15.54 8.06
C PHE A 185 -2.59 14.68 9.25
N ALA A 186 -3.26 14.80 10.40
CA ALA A 186 -2.90 14.07 11.62
C ALA A 186 -3.10 12.56 11.45
N GLY A 187 -4.20 12.12 10.83
CA GLY A 187 -4.43 10.73 10.45
C GLY A 187 -3.38 10.26 9.44
N ILE A 188 -3.24 11.03 8.34
CA ILE A 188 -2.30 10.75 7.25
C ILE A 188 -0.86 10.57 7.74
N ILE A 189 -0.33 11.48 8.53
CA ILE A 189 1.10 11.42 8.87
C ILE A 189 1.45 10.17 9.69
N VAL A 190 0.54 9.72 10.55
CA VAL A 190 0.71 8.51 11.36
C VAL A 190 0.67 7.28 10.46
N HIS A 191 -0.36 7.14 9.64
CA HIS A 191 -0.49 5.95 8.79
C HIS A 191 0.57 5.92 7.69
N LYS A 192 0.97 7.08 7.16
CA LYS A 192 2.01 7.19 6.14
C LYS A 192 3.39 6.80 6.67
N ALA A 193 3.71 7.13 7.93
CA ALA A 193 4.95 6.68 8.55
C ALA A 193 5.02 5.13 8.63
N VAL A 194 3.94 4.50 9.10
CA VAL A 194 3.87 3.05 9.25
C VAL A 194 3.82 2.34 7.90
N VAL A 195 3.02 2.84 6.96
CA VAL A 195 2.96 2.33 5.58
C VAL A 195 4.33 2.37 4.93
N SER A 196 5.00 3.51 5.00
CA SER A 196 6.31 3.68 4.37
C SER A 196 7.36 2.74 4.95
N PHE A 197 7.37 2.57 6.27
CA PHE A 197 8.24 1.60 6.92
C PHE A 197 7.97 0.16 6.45
N SER A 198 6.71 -0.27 6.39
CA SER A 198 6.33 -1.61 5.91
C SER A 198 6.72 -1.83 4.45
N VAL A 199 6.49 -0.83 3.59
CA VAL A 199 6.88 -0.85 2.17
C VAL A 199 8.40 -0.99 2.03
N GLY A 200 9.14 -0.18 2.78
CA GLY A 200 10.60 -0.22 2.79
C GLY A 200 11.15 -1.58 3.23
N MET A 201 10.51 -2.23 4.20
CA MET A 201 10.89 -3.56 4.67
C MET A 201 10.71 -4.61 3.57
N ARG A 202 9.52 -4.65 2.97
CA ARG A 202 9.20 -5.58 1.87
C ARG A 202 10.14 -5.41 0.69
N LEU A 203 10.41 -4.17 0.32
CA LEU A 203 11.24 -3.90 -0.85
C LEU A 203 12.73 -4.16 -0.59
N ALA A 204 13.21 -3.89 0.62
CA ALA A 204 14.57 -4.24 1.04
C ALA A 204 14.78 -5.77 1.08
N GLU A 205 13.76 -6.53 1.46
CA GLU A 205 13.76 -8.00 1.45
C GLU A 205 13.69 -8.58 0.04
N ALA A 206 12.85 -8.01 -0.84
CA ALA A 206 12.70 -8.47 -2.22
C ALA A 206 13.94 -8.16 -3.09
N HIS A 207 14.69 -7.11 -2.75
CA HIS A 207 15.84 -6.64 -3.54
C HIS A 207 17.11 -6.44 -2.70
N PRO A 208 17.63 -7.48 -2.02
CA PRO A 208 18.75 -7.36 -1.08
C PRO A 208 20.05 -6.90 -1.76
N HIS A 209 20.26 -7.28 -3.03
CA HIS A 209 21.46 -6.93 -3.81
C HIS A 209 21.31 -5.63 -4.62
N ARG A 210 20.13 -4.98 -4.64
CA ARG A 210 19.85 -3.80 -5.47
C ARG A 210 19.28 -2.63 -4.65
N PRO A 211 20.01 -2.08 -3.67
CA PRO A 211 19.50 -1.02 -2.79
C PRO A 211 19.09 0.26 -3.54
N TRP A 212 19.70 0.55 -4.71
CA TRP A 212 19.32 1.69 -5.53
C TRP A 212 17.92 1.57 -6.13
N VAL A 213 17.47 0.35 -6.46
CA VAL A 213 16.09 0.10 -6.92
C VAL A 213 15.11 0.37 -5.79
N VAL A 214 15.45 -0.08 -4.57
CA VAL A 214 14.65 0.16 -3.36
C VAL A 214 14.48 1.66 -3.10
N VAL A 215 15.59 2.42 -3.12
CA VAL A 215 15.57 3.88 -2.98
C VAL A 215 14.70 4.52 -4.07
N GLY A 216 14.88 4.13 -5.33
CA GLY A 216 14.12 4.71 -6.45
C GLY A 216 12.61 4.52 -6.31
N LEU A 217 12.17 3.33 -5.93
CA LEU A 217 10.75 3.01 -5.74
C LEU A 217 10.16 3.73 -4.50
N ILE A 218 10.90 3.85 -3.40
CA ILE A 218 10.44 4.63 -2.24
C ILE A 218 10.29 6.11 -2.60
N VAL A 219 11.24 6.67 -3.35
CA VAL A 219 11.14 8.05 -3.84
C VAL A 219 9.94 8.21 -4.77
N LEU A 220 9.70 7.24 -5.66
CA LEU A 220 8.53 7.24 -6.53
C LEU A 220 7.23 7.30 -5.72
N VAL A 221 7.06 6.40 -4.73
CA VAL A 221 5.90 6.40 -3.82
C VAL A 221 5.76 7.73 -3.07
N ALA A 222 6.87 8.29 -2.58
CA ALA A 222 6.87 9.55 -1.84
C ALA A 222 6.40 10.75 -2.67
N LEU A 223 6.61 10.73 -4.00
CA LEU A 223 6.21 11.81 -4.90
C LEU A 223 4.73 11.74 -5.29
N VAL A 224 4.08 10.58 -5.18
CA VAL A 224 2.69 10.44 -5.61
C VAL A 224 1.72 11.26 -4.75
N THR A 225 1.87 11.30 -3.43
CA THR A 225 0.98 12.10 -2.57
C THR A 225 1.10 13.61 -2.83
N PRO A 226 2.31 14.22 -2.94
CA PRO A 226 2.45 15.60 -3.38
C PRO A 226 1.84 15.87 -4.76
N LEU A 227 1.98 14.95 -5.72
CA LEU A 227 1.38 15.09 -7.04
C LEU A 227 -0.16 15.07 -6.96
N GLY A 228 -0.74 14.08 -6.29
CA GLY A 228 -2.18 14.00 -6.04
C GLY A 228 -2.71 15.25 -5.33
N GLY A 229 -2.03 15.69 -4.27
CA GLY A 229 -2.41 16.89 -3.51
C GLY A 229 -2.25 18.19 -4.29
N SER A 230 -1.25 18.30 -5.16
CA SER A 230 -1.11 19.45 -6.05
C SER A 230 -2.27 19.53 -7.04
N ILE A 231 -2.67 18.39 -7.62
CA ILE A 231 -3.86 18.31 -8.48
C ILE A 231 -5.12 18.70 -7.68
N GLY A 232 -5.27 18.21 -6.45
CA GLY A 232 -6.37 18.57 -5.56
C GLY A 232 -6.43 20.06 -5.24
N ILE A 233 -5.29 20.71 -4.98
CA ILE A 233 -5.20 22.17 -4.75
C ILE A 233 -5.56 22.97 -6.02
N ILE A 234 -5.10 22.52 -7.19
CA ILE A 234 -5.45 23.17 -8.46
C ILE A 234 -6.96 23.09 -8.69
N LEU A 235 -7.55 21.92 -8.46
CA LEU A 235 -8.99 21.72 -8.62
C LEU A 235 -9.79 22.49 -7.57
N GLU A 236 -9.32 22.53 -6.32
CA GLU A 236 -9.92 23.34 -5.27
C GLU A 236 -10.08 24.82 -5.69
N ASN A 237 -9.03 25.39 -6.30
CA ASN A 237 -9.01 26.78 -6.73
C ASN A 237 -9.99 27.08 -7.89
N SER A 238 -10.58 26.05 -8.52
CA SER A 238 -11.48 26.19 -9.67
C SER A 238 -12.93 26.63 -9.34
N GLN A 239 -13.15 27.31 -8.21
CA GLN A 239 -14.48 27.73 -7.71
C GLN A 239 -15.51 26.58 -7.58
N MET A 240 -15.06 25.36 -7.27
CA MET A 240 -15.98 24.26 -6.97
C MET A 240 -16.87 24.59 -5.75
N ASP A 241 -18.15 24.24 -5.82
CA ASP A 241 -19.10 24.34 -4.72
C ASP A 241 -18.78 23.35 -3.59
N LEU A 242 -19.30 23.63 -2.40
CA LEU A 242 -19.06 22.79 -1.21
C LEU A 242 -19.65 21.38 -1.37
N VAL A 243 -20.81 21.25 -2.03
CA VAL A 243 -21.50 19.96 -2.19
C VAL A 243 -20.69 19.02 -3.10
N THR A 244 -20.21 19.51 -4.24
CA THR A 244 -19.37 18.67 -5.13
C THR A 244 -18.06 18.28 -4.46
N LYS A 245 -17.47 19.13 -3.60
CA LYS A 245 -16.24 18.79 -2.86
C LYS A 245 -16.44 17.67 -1.85
N ASP A 246 -17.51 17.72 -1.08
CA ASP A 246 -17.84 16.67 -0.10
C ASP A 246 -18.12 15.35 -0.81
N LEU A 247 -18.80 15.40 -1.97
CA LEU A 247 -19.01 14.22 -2.82
C LEU A 247 -17.70 13.63 -3.34
N VAL A 248 -16.82 14.47 -3.89
CA VAL A 248 -15.53 14.04 -4.44
C VAL A 248 -14.65 13.47 -3.32
N THR A 249 -14.59 14.13 -2.17
CA THR A 249 -13.85 13.65 -0.99
C THR A 249 -14.41 12.31 -0.52
N CYS A 250 -15.73 12.20 -0.36
CA CYS A 250 -16.41 10.96 0.00
C CYS A 250 -16.05 9.82 -0.95
N ILE A 251 -16.10 10.04 -2.27
CA ILE A 251 -15.78 9.02 -3.27
C ILE A 251 -14.32 8.61 -3.17
N LEU A 252 -13.40 9.58 -3.12
CA LEU A 252 -11.96 9.30 -3.12
C LEU A 252 -11.48 8.63 -1.83
N VAL A 253 -11.96 9.07 -0.66
CA VAL A 253 -11.63 8.44 0.62
C VAL A 253 -12.22 7.03 0.70
N SER A 254 -13.45 6.83 0.20
CA SER A 254 -14.05 5.49 0.13
C SER A 254 -13.27 4.55 -0.81
N LEU A 255 -12.86 5.04 -1.98
CA LEU A 255 -12.01 4.29 -2.90
C LEU A 255 -10.65 3.99 -2.26
N ALA A 256 -10.02 4.98 -1.62
CA ALA A 256 -8.75 4.84 -0.93
C ALA A 256 -8.84 3.78 0.18
N LEU A 257 -9.91 3.77 0.98
CA LEU A 257 -10.17 2.72 1.97
C LEU A 257 -10.23 1.32 1.33
N GLY A 258 -10.90 1.18 0.20
CA GLY A 258 -10.98 -0.08 -0.56
C GLY A 258 -9.62 -0.58 -1.02
N THR A 259 -8.83 0.33 -1.61
CA THR A 259 -7.46 0.04 -2.05
C THR A 259 -6.55 -0.33 -0.89
N PHE A 260 -6.72 0.33 0.27
CA PHE A 260 -5.88 0.11 1.44
C PHE A 260 -6.16 -1.23 2.12
N ILE A 261 -7.43 -1.63 2.20
CA ILE A 261 -7.83 -2.98 2.64
C ILE A 261 -7.26 -4.04 1.71
N TYR A 262 -7.30 -3.85 0.38
CA TYR A 262 -6.68 -4.78 -0.55
C TYR A 262 -5.19 -4.97 -0.27
N ILE A 263 -4.44 -3.86 -0.21
CA ILE A 263 -2.99 -3.86 0.07
C ILE A 263 -2.69 -4.58 1.40
N THR A 264 -3.50 -4.31 2.42
CA THR A 264 -3.32 -4.88 3.77
C THR A 264 -3.55 -6.39 3.79
N PHE A 265 -4.63 -6.88 3.18
CA PHE A 265 -4.98 -8.30 3.30
C PHE A 265 -4.31 -9.17 2.26
N TYR A 266 -4.16 -8.71 1.01
CA TYR A 266 -3.65 -9.55 -0.06
C TYR A 266 -2.15 -9.41 -0.17
N GLU A 267 -1.62 -8.20 -0.37
CA GLU A 267 -0.19 -8.08 -0.61
C GLU A 267 0.67 -8.31 0.64
N VAL A 268 0.26 -7.77 1.79
CA VAL A 268 1.02 -7.95 3.04
C VAL A 268 0.91 -9.38 3.57
N SER A 269 -0.27 -10.02 3.47
CA SER A 269 -0.45 -11.39 3.98
C SER A 269 0.16 -12.45 3.08
N ASP A 270 0.08 -12.33 1.75
CA ASP A 270 0.70 -13.35 0.86
C ASP A 270 2.21 -13.43 1.07
N THR A 271 2.86 -12.28 1.33
CA THR A 271 4.29 -12.26 1.63
C THR A 271 4.62 -12.99 2.94
N SER A 272 3.74 -12.94 3.95
CA SER A 272 3.94 -13.64 5.23
C SER A 272 3.88 -15.17 5.08
N SER A 273 3.07 -15.66 4.15
CA SER A 273 2.92 -17.11 3.88
C SER A 273 4.17 -17.69 3.20
N LEU A 274 4.81 -16.93 2.30
CA LEU A 274 6.06 -17.33 1.65
C LEU A 274 7.24 -17.37 2.62
N LEU A 275 7.26 -16.45 3.60
CA LEU A 275 8.30 -16.40 4.65
C LEU A 275 8.25 -17.59 5.61
N THR A 276 7.08 -18.21 5.80
CA THR A 276 6.96 -19.40 6.66
C THR A 276 7.51 -20.65 5.96
N ASN A 277 7.42 -20.70 4.62
CA ASN A 277 7.85 -21.86 3.83
C ASN A 277 9.34 -21.86 3.45
N THR A 278 10.08 -20.78 3.68
CA THR A 278 11.55 -20.72 3.42
C THR A 278 12.41 -20.99 4.65
N VAL A 279 11.81 -21.14 5.83
CA VAL A 279 12.51 -21.33 7.13
C VAL A 279 12.26 -22.72 7.74
N LEU A 280 11.51 -23.58 7.03
CA LEU A 280 11.34 -25.01 7.34
C LEU A 280 12.08 -25.86 6.31
#